data_AF-A0AAV7Z1F3-F1
#
_entry.id   AF-A0AAV7Z1F3-F1
#
_cell.length_a   1.000
_cell.length_b   1.000
_cell.length_c   1.000
_cell.angle_alpha   90.00
_cell.angle_beta   90.00
_cell.angle_gamma   90.00
#
_symmetry.space_group_name_H-M   'P 1'
#
loop_
_entity.id
_entity.type
_entity.pdbx_description
1 polymer ?
#
loop_
_entity_poly.entity_id
_entity_poly.type
_entity_poly.pdbx_seq_one_letter_code
_entity_poly.pdbx_strand_id
1 'polypeptide(L)'
;MKLTLFLLFAIFCAVTLTQTVEKKEGGIGCLVCTTVVSAAEQYLADGKTEAQIEALLDKECNKLPIGKTQCQDIVNEDVPKIIQFLEEKKTPQEICSLLGLCTSEVEEKTEGGIECIVCTTVVSAAEQYLADGKTEAQIEALLDKVCEKLPIGKSQCEDIVNEDVPKIIQFLEEKKTPQEICSLLGLCTSEVEEKTEGGIECIICTTVVNAAEKYLASGKTEAQIEVLLDKVCEKLPIGKSQCKDIVKQYVPEIIQLLEESKTPEEICSLIGLCTSEVEEKTEGGIECTVCDILIGLVEKYIEEGKTEEEIEKLLDKECALLGSSYEAMCKTLVEEYVPTFIDYIEQHQSADTICSEIGLC
;
A
#
# COMPACT_ATOMS: atom_id res chain seq x y z
N MET A 1 -8.27 -63.68 0.39
CA MET A 1 -9.44 -62.90 0.87
C MET A 1 -9.26 -62.24 2.25
N LYS A 2 -8.06 -62.22 2.84
CA LYS A 2 -7.75 -61.44 4.08
C LYS A 2 -6.88 -60.20 3.83
N LEU A 3 -6.29 -60.08 2.64
CA LEU A 3 -5.43 -58.94 2.28
C LEU A 3 -6.22 -57.72 1.78
N THR A 4 -7.42 -57.94 1.23
CA THR A 4 -8.32 -56.87 0.75
C THR A 4 -9.08 -56.17 1.88
N LEU A 5 -9.22 -56.79 3.06
CA LEU A 5 -9.90 -56.18 4.22
C LEU A 5 -8.96 -55.25 5.02
N PHE A 6 -7.64 -55.51 5.00
CA PHE A 6 -6.65 -54.67 5.67
C PHE A 6 -6.39 -53.36 4.90
N LEU A 7 -6.48 -53.38 3.57
CA LEU A 7 -6.37 -52.17 2.75
C LEU A 7 -7.56 -51.22 2.92
N LEU A 8 -8.78 -51.73 3.15
CA LEU A 8 -9.95 -50.89 3.41
C LEU A 8 -9.91 -50.20 4.78
N PHE A 9 -9.27 -50.80 5.80
CA PHE A 9 -9.08 -50.15 7.10
C PHE A 9 -7.95 -49.10 7.11
N ALA A 10 -6.92 -49.27 6.26
CA ALA A 10 -5.87 -48.26 6.08
C ALA A 10 -6.38 -47.02 5.32
N ILE A 11 -7.35 -47.19 4.41
CA ILE A 11 -7.99 -46.08 3.71
C ILE A 11 -8.94 -45.30 4.64
N PHE A 12 -9.60 -45.98 5.59
CA PHE A 12 -10.50 -45.30 6.54
C PHE A 12 -9.79 -44.54 7.68
N CYS A 13 -8.54 -44.91 8.03
CA CYS A 13 -7.73 -44.12 8.97
C CYS A 13 -7.06 -42.89 8.33
N ALA A 14 -7.06 -42.76 7.00
CA ALA A 14 -6.54 -41.58 6.30
C ALA A 14 -7.58 -40.45 6.16
N VAL A 15 -8.83 -40.67 6.56
CA VAL A 15 -9.96 -39.74 6.33
C VAL A 15 -10.34 -38.91 7.57
N THR A 16 -9.70 -39.12 8.74
CA THR A 16 -9.97 -38.27 9.92
C THR A 16 -8.68 -38.01 10.70
N LEU A 17 -7.93 -36.98 10.28
CA LEU A 17 -7.07 -36.08 11.07
C LEU A 17 -6.10 -35.31 10.16
N THR A 18 -6.55 -34.80 9.02
CA THR A 18 -6.04 -33.52 8.54
C THR A 18 -7.03 -32.48 9.00
N GLN A 19 -6.81 -31.93 10.19
CA GLN A 19 -7.25 -30.56 10.43
C GLN A 19 -6.53 -29.73 9.37
N THR A 20 -7.23 -29.44 8.28
CA THR A 20 -6.88 -28.34 7.39
C THR A 20 -7.00 -27.08 8.23
N VAL A 21 -5.88 -26.67 8.84
CA VAL A 21 -5.70 -25.29 9.27
C VAL A 21 -5.66 -24.49 7.97
N GLU A 22 -6.81 -23.98 7.55
CA GLU A 22 -6.87 -22.91 6.57
C GLU A 22 -6.35 -21.65 7.25
N LYS A 23 -5.03 -21.44 7.26
CA LYS A 23 -4.44 -20.11 7.49
C LYS A 23 -3.79 -19.67 6.19
N LYS A 24 -4.52 -18.84 5.45
CA LYS A 24 -3.99 -18.02 4.36
C LYS A 24 -4.46 -16.59 4.59
N GLU A 25 -3.77 -15.89 5.48
CA GLU A 25 -3.90 -14.43 5.66
C GLU A 25 -2.49 -13.81 5.64
N GLY A 26 -1.86 -13.81 4.46
CA GLY A 26 -0.65 -13.03 4.22
C GLY A 26 -1.03 -11.62 3.81
N GLY A 27 -0.83 -10.66 4.71
CA GLY A 27 -1.11 -9.24 4.47
C GLY A 27 -1.16 -8.48 5.79
N ILE A 28 -2.37 -8.11 6.24
CA ILE A 28 -2.56 -7.32 7.47
C ILE A 28 -2.21 -8.08 8.75
N GLY A 29 -2.48 -9.39 8.82
CA GLY A 29 -2.17 -10.21 10.00
C GLY A 29 -0.67 -10.30 10.27
N CYS A 30 0.13 -10.44 9.20
CA CYS A 30 1.58 -10.44 9.29
C CYS A 30 2.12 -9.11 9.79
N LEU A 31 1.65 -7.98 9.23
CA LEU A 31 2.06 -6.64 9.63
C LEU A 31 1.73 -6.34 11.10
N VAL A 32 0.51 -6.67 11.54
CA VAL A 32 0.09 -6.45 12.92
C VAL A 32 0.89 -7.35 13.86
N CYS A 33 1.14 -8.60 13.48
CA CYS A 33 1.96 -9.51 14.26
C CYS A 33 3.39 -9.02 14.43
N THR A 34 4.09 -8.68 13.35
CA THR A 34 5.50 -8.25 13.43
C THR A 34 5.63 -6.99 14.27
N THR A 35 4.66 -6.08 14.15
CA THR A 35 4.56 -4.88 15.00
C THR A 35 4.39 -5.22 16.48
N VAL A 36 3.46 -6.13 16.83
CA VAL A 36 3.23 -6.56 18.22
C VAL A 36 4.46 -7.27 18.78
N VAL A 37 5.12 -8.12 17.99
CA VAL A 37 6.32 -8.85 18.42
C VAL A 37 7.49 -7.89 18.67
N SER A 38 7.74 -6.93 17.77
CA SER A 38 8.78 -5.92 17.97
C SER A 38 8.52 -5.04 19.19
N ALA A 39 7.27 -4.66 19.44
CA ALA A 39 6.90 -3.91 20.65
C ALA A 39 7.10 -4.75 21.93
N ALA A 40 6.72 -6.03 21.89
CA ALA A 40 6.95 -6.96 22.99
C ALA A 40 8.45 -7.15 23.28
N GLU A 41 9.29 -7.25 22.25
CA GLU A 41 10.75 -7.32 22.35
C GLU A 41 11.33 -6.11 23.07
N GLN A 42 10.89 -4.90 22.67
CA GLN A 42 11.30 -3.66 23.33
C GLN A 42 10.87 -3.62 24.80
N TYR A 43 9.62 -3.94 25.11
CA TYR A 43 9.15 -3.94 26.50
C TYR A 43 9.84 -5.00 27.35
N LEU A 44 10.19 -6.14 26.78
CA LEU A 44 10.99 -7.15 27.45
C LEU A 44 12.40 -6.63 27.76
N ALA A 45 13.03 -5.94 26.81
CA ALA A 45 14.33 -5.28 27.01
C ALA A 45 14.28 -4.18 28.10
N ASP A 46 13.15 -3.48 28.21
CA ASP A 46 12.88 -2.49 29.27
C ASP A 46 12.58 -3.11 30.66
N GLY A 47 12.69 -4.44 30.77
CA GLY A 47 12.46 -5.19 32.01
C GLY A 47 11.00 -5.24 32.45
N LYS A 48 10.04 -5.08 31.52
CA LYS A 48 8.61 -5.25 31.81
C LYS A 48 8.28 -6.74 32.02
N THR A 49 7.38 -7.01 32.94
CA THR A 49 6.82 -8.37 33.11
C THR A 49 5.78 -8.66 32.03
N GLU A 50 5.51 -9.93 31.72
CA GLU A 50 4.44 -10.38 30.81
C GLU A 50 3.12 -9.60 30.97
N ALA A 51 2.56 -9.55 32.18
CA ALA A 51 1.32 -8.81 32.44
C ALA A 51 1.40 -7.29 32.19
N GLN A 52 2.60 -6.70 32.29
CA GLN A 52 2.82 -5.29 31.94
C GLN A 52 2.93 -5.11 30.43
N ILE A 53 3.56 -6.06 29.73
CA ILE A 53 3.67 -6.08 28.27
C ILE A 53 2.27 -6.19 27.67
N GLU A 54 1.44 -7.14 28.12
CA GLU A 54 0.05 -7.30 27.68
C GLU A 54 -0.75 -6.00 27.87
N ALA A 55 -0.70 -5.39 29.07
CA ALA A 55 -1.44 -4.17 29.36
C ALA A 55 -0.99 -2.95 28.53
N LEU A 56 0.30 -2.87 28.21
CA LEU A 56 0.85 -1.80 27.34
C LEU A 56 0.39 -2.01 25.90
N LEU A 57 0.54 -3.23 25.37
CA LEU A 57 0.11 -3.57 24.02
C LEU A 57 -1.41 -3.40 23.85
N ASP A 58 -2.23 -3.79 24.82
CA ASP A 58 -3.68 -3.57 24.81
C ASP A 58 -4.05 -2.09 24.66
N LYS A 59 -3.35 -1.22 25.40
CA LYS A 59 -3.54 0.22 25.32
C LYS A 59 -3.18 0.76 23.93
N GLU A 60 -2.23 0.12 23.25
CA GLU A 60 -1.76 0.49 21.92
C GLU A 60 -2.68 -0.03 20.82
N CYS A 61 -3.10 -1.30 20.89
CA CYS A 61 -4.10 -1.87 20.01
C CYS A 61 -5.39 -1.05 20.01
N ASN A 62 -5.80 -0.51 21.16
CA ASN A 62 -6.98 0.35 21.27
C ASN A 62 -6.89 1.69 20.52
N LYS A 63 -5.68 2.12 20.14
CA LYS A 63 -5.45 3.35 19.37
C LYS A 63 -5.37 3.09 17.86
N LEU A 64 -5.31 1.83 17.43
CA LEU A 64 -5.17 1.50 16.02
C LEU A 64 -6.48 1.74 15.27
N PRO A 65 -6.46 2.51 14.17
CA PRO A 65 -7.65 2.74 13.35
C PRO A 65 -8.02 1.52 12.49
N ILE A 66 -7.04 0.67 12.17
CA ILE A 66 -7.15 -0.54 11.35
C ILE A 66 -6.32 -1.64 12.03
N GLY A 67 -6.78 -2.90 12.00
CA GLY A 67 -6.06 -4.01 12.61
C GLY A 67 -6.22 -4.13 14.14
N LYS A 68 -7.10 -3.33 14.74
CA LYS A 68 -7.34 -3.32 16.19
C LYS A 68 -7.71 -4.70 16.72
N THR A 69 -8.69 -5.36 16.10
CA THR A 69 -9.16 -6.68 16.55
C THR A 69 -8.05 -7.71 16.45
N GLN A 70 -7.37 -7.78 15.31
CA GLN A 70 -6.23 -8.68 15.12
C GLN A 70 -5.11 -8.42 16.14
N CYS A 71 -4.83 -7.15 16.44
CA CYS A 71 -3.85 -6.77 17.46
C CYS A 71 -4.27 -7.29 18.84
N GLN A 72 -5.54 -7.09 19.22
CA GLN A 72 -6.07 -7.58 20.49
C GLN A 72 -6.05 -9.11 20.58
N ASP A 73 -6.35 -9.81 19.48
CA ASP A 73 -6.32 -11.27 19.45
C ASP A 73 -4.89 -11.78 19.67
N ILE A 74 -3.89 -11.20 18.99
CA ILE A 74 -2.47 -11.54 19.18
C ILE A 74 -2.01 -11.22 20.60
N VAL A 75 -2.42 -10.07 21.15
CA VAL A 75 -2.07 -9.69 22.53
C VAL A 75 -2.63 -10.68 23.55
N ASN A 76 -3.90 -11.06 23.40
CA ASN A 76 -4.58 -11.92 24.36
C ASN A 76 -4.17 -13.40 24.25
N GLU A 77 -3.84 -13.87 23.05
CA GLU A 77 -3.63 -15.30 22.79
C GLU A 77 -2.15 -15.70 22.67
N ASP A 78 -1.30 -14.79 22.16
CA ASP A 78 0.04 -15.15 21.69
C ASP A 78 1.18 -14.45 22.42
N VAL A 79 0.96 -13.36 23.18
CA VAL A 79 2.04 -12.67 23.95
C VAL A 79 2.87 -13.61 24.84
N PRO A 80 2.29 -14.56 25.58
CA PRO A 80 3.09 -15.49 26.38
C PRO A 80 4.05 -16.34 25.52
N LYS A 81 3.61 -16.77 24.33
CA LYS A 81 4.47 -17.53 23.39
C LYS A 81 5.47 -16.63 22.69
N ILE A 82 5.08 -15.39 22.35
CA ILE A 82 5.96 -14.38 21.75
C ILE A 82 7.14 -14.11 22.68
N ILE A 83 6.91 -13.89 23.97
CA ILE A 83 7.98 -13.67 24.97
C ILE A 83 8.93 -14.88 24.99
N GLN A 84 8.39 -16.10 25.01
CA GLN A 84 9.23 -17.30 24.96
C GLN A 84 10.11 -17.34 23.70
N PHE A 85 9.55 -17.04 22.53
CA PHE A 85 10.33 -17.05 21.30
C PHE A 85 11.37 -15.93 21.22
N LEU A 86 11.09 -14.77 21.83
CA LEU A 86 12.04 -13.67 21.96
C LEU A 86 13.21 -14.06 22.89
N GLU A 87 12.94 -14.78 23.99
CA GLU A 87 13.99 -15.35 24.84
C GLU A 87 14.86 -16.38 24.09
N GLU A 88 14.27 -17.10 23.13
CA GLU A 88 14.97 -17.99 22.18
C GLU A 88 15.73 -17.23 21.07
N LYS A 89 15.71 -15.89 21.09
CA LYS A 89 16.35 -14.99 20.12
C LYS A 89 15.84 -15.16 18.68
N LYS A 90 14.56 -15.47 18.52
CA LYS A 90 13.91 -15.49 17.20
C LYS A 90 13.54 -14.07 16.78
N THR A 91 13.62 -13.81 15.48
CA THR A 91 13.22 -12.52 14.91
C THR A 91 11.69 -12.37 14.87
N PRO A 92 11.15 -11.14 14.85
CA PRO A 92 9.72 -10.91 14.70
C PRO A 92 9.08 -11.63 13.50
N GLN A 93 9.78 -11.66 12.35
CA GLN A 93 9.32 -12.35 11.16
C GLN A 93 9.22 -13.87 11.34
N GLU A 94 10.24 -14.48 11.97
CA GLU A 94 10.23 -15.91 12.28
C GLU A 94 9.13 -16.24 13.29
N ILE A 95 8.95 -15.41 14.32
CA ILE A 95 7.92 -15.59 15.34
C ILE A 95 6.53 -15.55 14.70
N CYS A 96 6.25 -14.54 13.87
CA CYS A 96 4.96 -14.41 13.21
C CYS A 96 4.72 -15.50 12.16
N SER A 97 5.78 -16.02 11.54
CA SER A 97 5.69 -17.19 10.68
C SER A 97 5.36 -18.46 11.48
N LEU A 98 5.96 -18.63 12.66
CA LEU A 98 5.66 -19.74 13.57
C LEU A 98 4.25 -19.68 14.14
N LEU A 99 3.69 -18.48 14.33
CA LEU A 99 2.28 -18.26 14.70
C LEU A 99 1.32 -18.44 13.51
N GLY A 100 1.85 -18.64 12.30
CA GLY A 100 1.09 -18.76 11.06
C GLY A 100 0.40 -17.46 10.64
N LEU A 101 0.87 -16.32 11.16
CA LEU A 101 0.39 -14.98 10.82
C LEU A 101 1.18 -14.37 9.65
N CYS A 102 2.41 -14.85 9.42
CA CYS A 102 3.19 -14.60 8.22
C CYS A 102 3.40 -15.91 7.45
N THR A 103 3.53 -15.82 6.13
CA THR A 103 4.01 -16.93 5.30
C THR A 103 5.53 -16.94 5.30
N SER A 104 6.15 -18.10 5.46
CA SER A 104 7.61 -18.28 5.47
C SER A 104 8.23 -18.25 4.06
N GLU A 105 7.69 -17.41 3.18
CA GLU A 105 8.32 -17.04 1.91
C GLU A 105 8.73 -15.57 2.03
N VAL A 106 9.92 -15.38 2.60
CA VAL A 106 10.73 -14.22 2.27
C VAL A 106 11.56 -14.64 1.06
N GLU A 107 10.99 -14.49 -0.12
CA GLU A 107 11.75 -14.15 -1.32
C GLU A 107 11.16 -12.87 -1.89
N GLU A 108 11.90 -11.79 -1.61
CA GLU A 108 12.17 -10.65 -2.47
C GLU A 108 11.87 -10.92 -3.95
N LYS A 109 10.78 -10.33 -4.45
CA LYS A 109 10.61 -9.76 -5.80
C LYS A 109 9.20 -9.19 -5.94
N THR A 110 9.02 -8.00 -5.43
CA THR A 110 8.12 -7.02 -6.05
C THR A 110 9.00 -5.86 -6.47
N GLU A 111 9.06 -5.60 -7.78
CA GLU A 111 9.64 -4.40 -8.35
C GLU A 111 9.04 -3.17 -7.64
N GLY A 112 9.89 -2.29 -7.10
CA GLY A 112 9.43 -1.09 -6.42
C GLY A 112 8.59 -1.35 -5.16
N GLY A 113 9.01 -2.29 -4.31
CA GLY A 113 8.34 -2.56 -3.03
C GLY A 113 8.04 -1.28 -2.23
N ILE A 114 6.99 -1.33 -1.40
CA ILE A 114 6.52 -0.19 -0.58
C ILE A 114 7.66 0.44 0.23
N GLU A 115 8.63 -0.36 0.68
CA GLU A 115 9.83 0.09 1.38
C GLU A 115 10.69 1.04 0.54
N CYS A 116 10.84 0.76 -0.76
CA CYS A 116 11.56 1.62 -1.70
C CYS A 116 10.80 2.93 -1.96
N ILE A 117 9.48 2.87 -2.13
CA ILE A 117 8.63 4.05 -2.33
C ILE A 117 8.68 4.96 -1.09
N VAL A 118 8.54 4.37 0.09
CA VAL A 118 8.61 5.10 1.36
C VAL A 118 9.99 5.72 1.54
N CYS A 119 11.05 4.96 1.28
CA CYS A 119 12.42 5.46 1.40
C CYS A 119 12.67 6.65 0.45
N THR A 120 12.40 6.49 -0.84
CA THR A 120 12.66 7.51 -1.86
C THR A 120 11.88 8.79 -1.58
N THR A 121 10.65 8.66 -1.10
CA THR A 121 9.83 9.78 -0.64
C THR A 121 10.48 10.51 0.54
N VAL A 122 10.93 9.78 1.57
CA VAL A 122 11.56 10.36 2.75
C VAL A 122 12.87 11.06 2.40
N VAL A 123 13.71 10.44 1.57
CA VAL A 123 14.99 11.02 1.15
C VAL A 123 14.79 12.27 0.29
N SER A 124 13.81 12.26 -0.62
CA SER A 124 13.45 13.45 -1.42
C SER A 124 12.98 14.61 -0.55
N ALA A 125 12.20 14.32 0.50
CA ALA A 125 11.78 15.35 1.45
C ALA A 125 12.96 15.92 2.25
N ALA A 126 13.93 15.07 2.63
CA ALA A 126 15.15 15.51 3.30
C ALA A 126 16.00 16.41 2.39
N GLU A 127 16.13 16.06 1.10
CA GLU A 127 16.79 16.88 0.08
C GLU A 127 16.15 18.26 -0.03
N GLN A 128 14.80 18.31 -0.09
CA GLN A 128 14.09 19.58 -0.11
C GLN A 128 14.35 20.41 1.15
N TYR A 129 14.32 19.80 2.33
CA TYR A 129 14.55 20.54 3.57
C TYR A 129 15.95 21.15 3.66
N LEU A 130 16.96 20.46 3.12
CA LEU A 130 18.30 21.00 2.96
C LEU A 130 18.31 22.17 1.95
N ALA A 131 17.60 22.04 0.83
CA ALA A 131 17.46 23.10 -0.16
C ALA A 131 16.75 24.36 0.41
N ASP A 132 15.78 24.17 1.32
CA ASP A 132 15.10 25.23 2.07
C ASP A 132 15.98 25.86 3.18
N GLY A 133 17.25 25.44 3.29
CA GLY A 133 18.22 25.97 4.24
C GLY A 133 18.04 25.47 5.68
N LYS A 134 17.33 24.36 5.89
CA LYS A 134 17.29 23.70 7.20
C LYS A 134 18.60 22.97 7.44
N THR A 135 19.13 23.08 8.66
CA THR A 135 20.31 22.31 9.09
C THR A 135 19.91 20.88 9.46
N GLU A 136 20.85 19.95 9.45
CA GLU A 136 20.72 18.59 9.97
C GLU A 136 19.99 18.55 11.33
N ALA A 137 20.49 19.30 12.31
CA ALA A 137 19.88 19.39 13.64
C ALA A 137 18.41 19.89 13.64
N GLN A 138 17.99 20.65 12.61
CA GLN A 138 16.60 21.10 12.47
C GLN A 138 15.71 20.02 11.85
N ILE A 139 16.27 19.16 10.99
CA ILE A 139 15.59 18.02 10.40
C ILE A 139 15.42 16.93 11.45
N GLU A 140 16.47 16.59 12.20
CA GLU A 140 16.43 15.67 13.34
C GLU A 140 15.37 16.10 14.37
N ALA A 141 15.39 17.37 14.80
CA ALA A 141 14.43 17.88 15.77
C ALA A 141 12.97 17.89 15.28
N LEU A 142 12.74 17.85 13.96
CA LEU A 142 11.39 17.67 13.40
C LEU A 142 10.97 16.20 13.45
N LEU A 143 11.89 15.28 13.13
CA LEU A 143 11.65 13.85 13.16
C LEU A 143 11.52 13.32 14.59
N ASP A 144 12.27 13.84 15.55
CA ASP A 144 12.12 13.52 16.99
C ASP A 144 10.70 13.78 17.49
N LYS A 145 10.10 14.90 17.08
CA LYS A 145 8.69 15.22 17.42
C LYS A 145 7.68 14.27 16.79
N VAL A 146 8.05 13.61 15.70
CA VAL A 146 7.27 12.54 15.08
C VAL A 146 7.45 11.26 15.89
N CYS A 147 8.69 10.90 16.24
CA CYS A 147 9.00 9.75 17.09
C CYS A 147 8.31 9.82 18.46
N GLU A 148 8.24 11.00 19.09
CA GLU A 148 7.52 11.21 20.35
C GLU A 148 6.00 10.90 20.28
N LYS A 149 5.42 10.96 19.07
CA LYS A 149 4.00 10.70 18.84
C LYS A 149 3.71 9.27 18.45
N LEU A 150 4.73 8.47 18.15
CA LEU A 150 4.60 7.07 17.81
C LEU A 150 4.47 6.25 19.11
N PRO A 151 3.31 5.64 19.39
CA PRO A 151 3.16 4.79 20.56
C PRO A 151 3.99 3.50 20.42
N ILE A 152 3.98 2.90 19.23
CA ILE A 152 4.79 1.72 18.88
C ILE A 152 5.90 2.16 17.94
N GLY A 153 7.11 1.61 18.11
CA GLY A 153 8.24 1.88 17.22
C GLY A 153 9.02 3.14 17.59
N LYS A 154 8.80 3.71 18.78
CA LYS A 154 9.44 4.96 19.19
C LYS A 154 10.96 4.85 19.22
N SER A 155 11.51 3.80 19.85
CA SER A 155 12.97 3.68 19.95
C SER A 155 13.58 3.40 18.58
N GLN A 156 12.94 2.57 17.75
CA GLN A 156 13.38 2.32 16.39
C GLN A 156 13.34 3.60 15.54
N CYS A 157 12.34 4.44 15.74
CA CYS A 157 12.26 5.76 15.13
C CYS A 157 13.41 6.65 15.61
N GLU A 158 13.67 6.72 16.92
CA GLU A 158 14.78 7.48 17.50
C GLU A 158 16.14 6.96 16.99
N ASP A 159 16.31 5.64 16.84
CA ASP A 159 17.53 5.02 16.32
C ASP A 159 17.74 5.39 14.84
N ILE A 160 16.69 5.31 14.01
CA ILE A 160 16.75 5.76 12.60
C ILE A 160 17.10 7.25 12.51
N VAL A 161 16.49 8.09 13.35
CA VAL A 161 16.78 9.53 13.38
C VAL A 161 18.22 9.80 13.79
N ASN A 162 18.75 9.09 14.78
CA ASN A 162 20.10 9.32 15.28
C ASN A 162 21.21 8.70 14.41
N GLU A 163 20.94 7.57 13.76
CA GLU A 163 21.96 6.81 13.03
C GLU A 163 21.91 6.97 11.52
N ASP A 164 20.71 7.12 10.94
CA ASP A 164 20.53 7.05 9.49
C ASP A 164 20.28 8.42 8.86
N VAL A 165 19.63 9.36 9.57
CA VAL A 165 19.45 10.73 9.06
C VAL A 165 20.79 11.44 8.79
N PRO A 166 21.81 11.37 9.67
CA PRO A 166 23.13 11.93 9.36
C PRO A 166 23.75 11.33 8.09
N LYS A 167 23.61 10.02 7.89
CA LYS A 167 24.13 9.33 6.69
C LYS A 167 23.37 9.75 5.43
N ILE A 168 22.04 9.86 5.52
CA ILE A 168 21.19 10.32 4.41
C ILE A 168 21.59 11.74 4.01
N ILE A 169 21.76 12.65 4.97
CA ILE A 169 22.19 14.03 4.72
C ILE A 169 23.58 14.05 4.09
N GLN A 170 24.52 13.26 4.60
CA GLN A 170 25.85 13.12 3.99
C GLN A 170 25.74 12.66 2.51
N PHE A 171 24.91 11.66 2.22
CA PHE A 171 24.74 11.19 0.85
C PHE A 171 24.10 12.24 -0.07
N LEU A 172 23.18 13.06 0.45
CA LEU A 172 22.59 14.18 -0.27
C LEU A 172 23.63 15.29 -0.53
N GLU A 173 24.53 15.57 0.43
CA GLU A 173 25.65 16.48 0.22
C GLU A 173 26.66 15.96 -0.82
N GLU A 174 26.81 14.63 -0.91
CA GLU A 174 27.56 13.94 -1.97
C GLU A 174 26.83 13.93 -3.33
N LYS A 175 25.66 14.57 -3.43
CA LYS A 175 24.80 14.67 -4.62
C LYS A 175 24.31 13.32 -5.14
N LYS A 176 24.09 12.37 -4.23
CA LYS A 176 23.43 11.10 -4.56
C LYS A 176 21.93 11.34 -4.68
N THR A 177 21.30 10.66 -5.63
CA THR A 177 19.85 10.72 -5.81
C THR A 177 19.13 9.96 -4.69
N PRO A 178 17.85 10.27 -4.40
CA PRO A 178 17.03 9.47 -3.48
C PRO A 178 17.01 7.98 -3.79
N GLN A 179 16.98 7.62 -5.09
CA GLN A 179 17.04 6.23 -5.54
C GLN A 179 18.37 5.57 -5.14
N GLU A 180 19.50 6.21 -5.43
CA GLU A 180 20.82 5.69 -5.07
C GLU A 180 20.99 5.56 -3.55
N ILE A 181 20.49 6.53 -2.79
CA ILE A 181 20.53 6.50 -1.32
C ILE A 181 19.72 5.32 -0.80
N CYS A 182 18.50 5.13 -1.28
CA CYS A 182 17.64 4.04 -0.85
C CYS A 182 18.16 2.67 -1.28
N SER A 183 18.83 2.58 -2.43
CA SER A 183 19.57 1.38 -2.81
C SER A 183 20.77 1.12 -1.91
N LEU A 184 21.52 2.15 -1.52
CA LEU A 184 22.64 2.02 -0.57
C LEU A 184 22.18 1.61 0.83
N LEU A 185 20.97 1.99 1.21
CA LEU A 185 20.31 1.56 2.46
C LEU A 185 19.70 0.15 2.34
N GLY A 186 19.75 -0.48 1.16
CA GLY A 186 19.16 -1.80 0.92
C GLY A 186 17.63 -1.82 0.89
N LEU A 187 16.99 -0.64 0.82
CA LEU A 187 15.53 -0.49 0.78
C LEU A 187 14.99 -0.48 -0.66
N CYS A 188 15.87 -0.31 -1.64
CA CYS A 188 15.58 -0.46 -3.06
C CYS A 188 16.56 -1.47 -3.67
N THR A 189 16.09 -2.33 -4.58
CA THR A 189 16.99 -3.22 -5.34
C THR A 189 17.74 -2.42 -6.40
N SER A 190 19.06 -2.63 -6.48
CA SER A 190 19.94 -1.92 -7.40
C SER A 190 19.94 -2.57 -8.78
N GLU A 191 18.85 -2.46 -9.53
CA GLU A 191 18.81 -2.63 -10.99
C GLU A 191 17.69 -1.77 -11.61
N VAL A 192 17.79 -0.43 -11.55
CA VAL A 192 17.11 0.43 -12.54
C VAL A 192 17.92 1.71 -12.77
N GLU A 193 18.39 1.90 -14.00
CA GLU A 193 18.74 3.20 -14.55
C GLU A 193 17.52 4.13 -14.46
N GLU A 194 17.66 5.27 -13.77
CA GLU A 194 16.85 6.49 -13.94
C GLU A 194 15.36 6.31 -14.32
N LYS A 195 14.54 5.67 -13.48
CA LYS A 195 13.07 5.75 -13.58
C LYS A 195 12.39 5.62 -12.21
N THR A 196 12.18 6.76 -11.56
CA THR A 196 11.13 6.91 -10.53
C THR A 196 9.97 7.64 -11.16
N GLU A 197 8.84 6.97 -11.36
CA GLU A 197 7.59 7.63 -11.75
C GLU A 197 7.14 8.59 -10.64
N GLY A 198 7.01 9.87 -10.99
CA GLY A 198 6.30 10.87 -10.20
C GLY A 198 7.07 11.44 -9.00
N GLY A 199 8.03 12.33 -9.24
CA GLY A 199 8.67 13.14 -8.20
C GLY A 199 7.67 13.97 -7.38
N ILE A 200 8.15 14.63 -6.31
CA ILE A 200 7.29 15.40 -5.38
C ILE A 200 6.39 16.44 -6.07
N GLU A 201 6.83 17.00 -7.18
CA GLU A 201 6.08 17.95 -8.00
C GLU A 201 4.85 17.30 -8.65
N CYS A 202 4.96 16.03 -9.06
CA CYS A 202 3.86 15.25 -9.62
C CYS A 202 2.77 15.01 -8.57
N ILE A 203 3.17 14.59 -7.36
CA ILE A 203 2.25 14.33 -6.24
C ILE A 203 1.52 15.61 -5.81
N ILE A 204 2.25 16.72 -5.72
CA ILE A 204 1.66 18.02 -5.38
C ILE A 204 0.72 18.47 -6.48
N CYS A 205 1.12 18.30 -7.75
CA CYS A 205 0.28 18.64 -8.88
C CYS A 205 -1.04 17.86 -8.84
N THR A 206 -1.01 16.53 -8.72
CA THR A 206 -2.22 15.71 -8.72
C THR A 206 -3.11 16.08 -7.54
N THR A 207 -2.53 16.41 -6.38
CA THR A 207 -3.28 16.92 -5.22
C THR A 207 -3.98 18.26 -5.51
N VAL A 208 -3.28 19.19 -6.17
CA VAL A 208 -3.83 20.51 -6.54
C VAL A 208 -4.95 20.35 -7.57
N VAL A 209 -4.77 19.51 -8.59
CA VAL A 209 -5.76 19.29 -9.65
C VAL A 209 -7.04 18.63 -9.10
N ASN A 210 -6.90 17.56 -8.30
CA ASN A 210 -8.04 16.92 -7.62
C ASN A 210 -8.84 17.89 -6.75
N ALA A 211 -8.15 18.78 -6.02
CA ALA A 211 -8.82 19.79 -5.21
C ALA A 211 -9.51 20.86 -6.06
N ALA A 212 -8.88 21.28 -7.16
CA ALA A 212 -9.43 22.24 -8.11
C ALA A 212 -10.72 21.72 -8.77
N GLU A 213 -10.71 20.46 -9.21
CA GLU A 213 -11.87 19.77 -9.79
C GLU A 213 -13.08 19.79 -8.85
N LYS A 214 -12.87 19.41 -7.58
CA LYS A 214 -13.92 19.44 -6.56
C LYS A 214 -14.52 20.84 -6.35
N TYR A 215 -13.67 21.87 -6.37
CA TYR A 215 -14.14 23.25 -6.20
C TYR A 215 -14.86 23.76 -7.43
N LEU A 216 -14.39 23.41 -8.63
CA LEU A 216 -15.02 23.72 -9.90
C LEU A 216 -16.41 23.07 -9.99
N ALA A 217 -16.53 21.78 -9.68
CA ALA A 217 -17.81 21.06 -9.59
C ALA A 217 -18.78 21.68 -8.55
N SER A 218 -18.24 22.35 -7.54
CA SER A 218 -19.00 23.09 -6.52
C SER A 218 -19.35 24.53 -6.94
N GLY A 219 -19.24 24.87 -8.23
CA GLY A 219 -19.58 26.16 -8.82
C GLY A 219 -18.72 27.32 -8.31
N LYS A 220 -17.47 27.06 -7.92
CA LYS A 220 -16.54 28.11 -7.51
C LYS A 220 -15.92 28.79 -8.73
N THR A 221 -15.75 30.10 -8.64
CA THR A 221 -15.00 30.86 -9.66
C THR A 221 -13.49 30.61 -9.52
N GLU A 222 -12.72 30.80 -10.59
CA GLU A 222 -11.25 30.69 -10.60
C GLU A 222 -10.59 31.39 -9.41
N ALA A 223 -10.91 32.67 -9.17
CA ALA A 223 -10.36 33.42 -8.03
C ALA A 223 -10.73 32.82 -6.66
N GLN A 224 -11.88 32.15 -6.54
CA GLN A 224 -12.24 31.43 -5.31
C GLN A 224 -11.49 30.10 -5.19
N ILE A 225 -11.23 29.43 -6.31
CA ILE A 225 -10.47 28.18 -6.39
C ILE A 225 -9.03 28.45 -5.94
N GLU A 226 -8.36 29.47 -6.46
CA GLU A 226 -7.00 29.86 -6.04
C GLU A 226 -6.89 30.04 -4.52
N VAL A 227 -7.80 30.83 -3.92
CA VAL A 227 -7.80 31.08 -2.46
C VAL A 227 -8.08 29.81 -1.65
N LEU A 228 -8.84 28.86 -2.19
CA LEU A 228 -9.10 27.59 -1.52
C LEU A 228 -7.92 26.64 -1.64
N LEU A 229 -7.26 26.60 -2.80
CA LEU A 229 -6.05 25.81 -3.03
C LEU A 229 -4.88 26.33 -2.20
N ASP A 230 -4.74 27.65 -1.99
CA ASP A 230 -3.78 28.20 -1.03
C ASP A 230 -3.96 27.60 0.37
N LYS A 231 -5.20 27.38 0.81
CA LYS A 231 -5.48 26.73 2.10
C LYS A 231 -5.20 25.23 2.08
N VAL A 232 -5.28 24.58 0.92
CA VAL A 232 -4.83 23.19 0.74
C VAL A 232 -3.31 23.15 0.89
N CYS A 233 -2.58 24.05 0.23
CA CYS A 233 -1.13 24.15 0.34
C CYS A 233 -0.66 24.42 1.77
N GLU A 234 -1.37 25.26 2.54
CA GLU A 234 -1.03 25.50 3.96
C GLU A 234 -1.12 24.26 4.85
N LYS A 235 -1.95 23.28 4.46
CA LYS A 235 -2.19 22.04 5.20
C LYS A 235 -1.24 20.91 4.79
N LEU A 236 -0.50 21.07 3.70
CA LEU A 236 0.46 20.04 3.28
C LEU A 236 1.60 19.92 4.29
N PRO A 237 1.96 18.72 4.74
CA PRO A 237 3.07 18.54 5.67
C PRO A 237 4.43 18.87 5.02
N ILE A 238 4.56 18.69 3.71
CA ILE A 238 5.77 18.87 2.89
C ILE A 238 5.35 19.54 1.57
N GLY A 239 6.23 20.32 0.92
CA GLY A 239 5.95 20.84 -0.42
C GLY A 239 5.05 22.09 -0.49
N LYS A 240 4.94 22.85 0.62
CA LYS A 240 4.02 24.00 0.70
C LYS A 240 4.35 25.11 -0.30
N SER A 241 5.63 25.40 -0.50
CA SER A 241 6.10 26.41 -1.45
C SER A 241 5.80 25.99 -2.89
N GLN A 242 6.20 24.77 -3.27
CA GLN A 242 5.90 24.24 -4.61
C GLN A 242 4.40 24.15 -4.87
N CYS A 243 3.60 23.78 -3.88
CA CYS A 243 2.14 23.81 -4.01
C CYS A 243 1.63 25.21 -4.33
N LYS A 244 2.11 26.24 -3.62
CA LYS A 244 1.72 27.62 -3.89
C LYS A 244 2.20 28.11 -5.24
N ASP A 245 3.40 27.73 -5.66
CA ASP A 245 3.94 28.06 -6.96
C ASP A 245 3.11 27.39 -8.07
N ILE A 246 2.75 26.12 -7.90
CA ILE A 246 1.87 25.39 -8.82
C ILE A 246 0.50 26.05 -8.90
N VAL A 247 -0.10 26.38 -7.75
CA VAL A 247 -1.41 27.06 -7.68
C VAL A 247 -1.36 28.39 -8.44
N LYS A 248 -0.33 29.20 -8.18
CA LYS A 248 -0.18 30.51 -8.79
C LYS A 248 0.10 30.45 -10.30
N GLN A 249 0.82 29.42 -10.75
CA GLN A 249 1.28 29.32 -12.12
C GLN A 249 0.29 28.59 -13.04
N TYR A 250 -0.34 27.53 -12.53
CA TYR A 250 -1.06 26.58 -13.37
C TYR A 250 -2.56 26.53 -13.13
N VAL A 251 -3.14 27.15 -12.09
CA VAL A 251 -4.61 27.08 -11.85
C VAL A 251 -5.46 27.50 -13.07
N PRO A 252 -5.13 28.57 -13.82
CA PRO A 252 -5.90 28.91 -15.00
C PRO A 252 -5.89 27.80 -16.06
N GLU A 253 -4.73 27.19 -16.29
CA GLU A 253 -4.55 26.10 -17.25
C GLU A 253 -5.18 24.79 -16.75
N ILE A 254 -5.05 24.48 -15.45
CA ILE A 254 -5.68 23.34 -14.79
C ILE A 254 -7.20 23.42 -14.92
N ILE A 255 -7.82 24.57 -14.68
CA ILE A 255 -9.28 24.73 -14.83
C ILE A 255 -9.70 24.49 -16.28
N GLN A 256 -8.96 25.03 -17.25
CA GLN A 256 -9.25 24.79 -18.66
C GLN A 256 -9.17 23.31 -19.01
N LEU A 257 -8.11 22.61 -18.60
CA LEU A 257 -7.93 21.20 -18.89
C LEU A 257 -8.95 20.31 -18.16
N LEU A 258 -9.40 20.70 -16.97
CA LEU A 258 -10.50 20.06 -16.26
C LEU A 258 -11.84 20.23 -16.98
N GLU A 259 -12.10 21.40 -17.59
CA GLU A 259 -13.28 21.62 -18.43
C GLU A 259 -13.23 20.78 -19.72
N GLU A 260 -12.03 20.46 -20.20
CA GLU A 260 -11.78 19.49 -21.28
C GLU A 260 -11.89 18.02 -20.82
N SER A 261 -12.32 17.78 -19.57
CA SER A 261 -12.50 16.45 -18.95
C SER A 261 -11.22 15.61 -18.87
N LYS A 262 -10.06 16.26 -18.73
CA LYS A 262 -8.77 15.58 -18.54
C LYS A 262 -8.58 15.17 -17.08
N THR A 263 -7.93 14.03 -16.86
CA THR A 263 -7.67 13.52 -15.50
C THR A 263 -6.56 14.31 -14.80
N PRO A 264 -6.50 14.31 -13.46
CA PRO A 264 -5.40 14.91 -12.72
C PRO A 264 -4.01 14.46 -13.19
N GLU A 265 -3.85 13.18 -13.51
CA GLU A 265 -2.60 12.58 -13.96
C GLU A 265 -2.22 13.07 -15.37
N GLU A 266 -3.19 13.13 -16.29
CA GLU A 266 -3.00 13.70 -17.62
C GLU A 266 -2.66 15.19 -17.56
N ILE A 267 -3.39 15.96 -16.75
CA ILE A 267 -3.16 17.39 -16.56
C ILE A 267 -1.75 17.63 -16.05
N CYS A 268 -1.34 16.91 -15.01
CA CYS A 268 -0.01 17.05 -14.42
C CYS A 268 1.11 16.61 -15.35
N SER A 269 0.84 15.63 -16.21
CA SER A 269 1.76 15.23 -17.28
C SER A 269 1.86 16.29 -18.38
N LEU A 270 0.73 16.86 -18.82
CA LEU A 270 0.67 17.88 -19.86
C LEU A 270 1.39 19.18 -19.46
N ILE A 271 1.27 19.58 -18.20
CA ILE A 271 1.99 20.75 -17.67
C ILE A 271 3.43 20.43 -17.23
N GLY A 272 3.88 19.19 -17.45
CA GLY A 272 5.26 18.74 -17.26
C GLY A 272 5.69 18.56 -15.81
N LEU A 273 4.74 18.47 -14.87
CA LEU A 273 5.01 18.22 -13.44
C LEU A 273 5.02 16.73 -13.10
N CYS A 274 4.41 15.89 -13.93
CA CYS A 274 4.59 14.44 -13.94
C CYS A 274 5.37 14.03 -15.19
N THR A 275 6.27 13.07 -15.04
CA THR A 275 6.91 12.38 -16.16
C THR A 275 5.98 11.26 -16.60
N SER A 276 5.33 11.41 -17.75
CA SER A 276 4.69 10.30 -18.44
C SER A 276 5.64 9.79 -19.51
N GLU A 277 5.97 8.50 -19.46
CA GLU A 277 6.26 7.80 -20.72
C GLU A 277 4.94 7.78 -21.48
N VAL A 278 4.77 8.75 -22.37
CA VAL A 278 3.68 8.70 -23.36
C VAL A 278 4.06 7.62 -24.37
N GLU A 279 3.76 6.37 -24.04
CA GLU A 279 3.21 5.48 -25.06
C GLU A 279 1.68 5.66 -25.02
N GLU A 280 1.15 6.19 -26.11
CA GLU A 280 -0.28 6.33 -26.38
C GLU A 280 -1.02 5.00 -26.13
N LYS A 281 -2.00 5.05 -25.21
CA LYS A 281 -3.33 4.37 -25.15
C LYS A 281 -3.69 4.27 -23.66
N THR A 282 -4.80 4.80 -23.15
CA THR A 282 -6.18 4.58 -23.59
C THR A 282 -7.07 5.76 -23.20
N GLU A 283 -7.99 6.14 -24.09
CA GLU A 283 -9.18 6.93 -23.75
C GLU A 283 -10.14 6.00 -22.98
N GLY A 284 -10.48 6.33 -21.72
CA GLY A 284 -11.48 5.59 -20.96
C GLY A 284 -11.51 6.02 -19.50
N GLY A 285 -12.70 6.37 -19.00
CA GLY A 285 -12.90 6.79 -17.60
C GLY A 285 -12.63 5.68 -16.58
N ILE A 286 -12.94 5.93 -15.31
CA ILE A 286 -12.78 4.94 -14.21
C ILE A 286 -13.55 3.64 -14.53
N GLU A 287 -14.67 3.74 -15.24
CA GLU A 287 -15.46 2.61 -15.72
C GLU A 287 -14.66 1.70 -16.67
N CYS A 288 -13.84 2.30 -17.55
CA CYS A 288 -12.97 1.58 -18.48
C CYS A 288 -11.84 0.88 -17.71
N THR A 289 -11.20 1.58 -16.77
CA THR A 289 -10.16 0.99 -15.92
C THR A 289 -10.68 -0.19 -15.09
N VAL A 290 -11.87 -0.05 -14.50
CA VAL A 290 -12.49 -1.13 -13.73
C VAL A 290 -12.86 -2.31 -14.63
N CYS A 291 -13.32 -2.03 -15.85
CA CYS A 291 -13.60 -3.06 -16.85
C CYS A 291 -12.31 -3.81 -17.24
N ASP A 292 -11.23 -3.10 -17.57
CA ASP A 292 -9.96 -3.71 -17.96
C ASP A 292 -9.38 -4.61 -16.86
N ILE A 293 -9.44 -4.15 -15.60
CA ILE A 293 -9.01 -4.95 -14.44
C ILE A 293 -9.86 -6.21 -14.32
N LEU A 294 -11.19 -6.10 -14.48
CA LEU A 294 -12.09 -7.22 -14.34
C LEU A 294 -11.90 -8.24 -15.48
N ILE A 295 -11.69 -7.78 -16.72
CA ILE A 295 -11.36 -8.66 -17.85
C ILE A 295 -10.03 -9.36 -17.60
N GLY A 296 -8.99 -8.65 -17.17
CA GLY A 296 -7.69 -9.25 -16.87
C GLY A 296 -7.75 -10.31 -15.77
N LEU A 297 -8.62 -10.13 -14.76
CA LEU A 297 -8.86 -11.13 -13.72
C LEU A 297 -9.57 -12.39 -14.26
N VAL A 298 -10.60 -12.21 -15.09
CA VAL A 298 -11.31 -13.33 -15.73
C VAL A 298 -10.38 -14.09 -16.69
N GLU A 299 -9.60 -13.37 -17.52
CA GLU A 299 -8.60 -13.94 -18.42
C GLU A 299 -7.60 -14.81 -17.64
N LYS A 300 -7.02 -14.28 -16.56
CA LYS A 300 -6.10 -15.02 -15.70
C LYS A 300 -6.72 -16.31 -15.15
N TYR A 301 -7.96 -16.29 -14.69
CA TYR A 301 -8.58 -17.49 -14.14
C TYR A 301 -8.92 -18.53 -15.21
N ILE A 302 -9.26 -18.10 -16.43
CA ILE A 302 -9.39 -19.00 -17.58
C ILE A 302 -8.04 -19.66 -17.89
N GLU A 303 -6.94 -18.90 -17.88
CA GLU A 303 -5.58 -19.43 -18.08
C GLU A 303 -5.17 -20.44 -16.99
N GLU A 304 -5.63 -20.23 -15.75
CA GLU A 304 -5.46 -21.18 -14.64
C GLU A 304 -6.36 -22.44 -14.75
N GLY A 305 -7.17 -22.53 -15.80
CA GLY A 305 -8.07 -23.67 -16.07
C GLY A 305 -9.29 -23.72 -15.16
N LYS A 306 -9.74 -22.59 -14.61
CA LYS A 306 -10.94 -22.49 -13.78
C LYS A 306 -12.20 -22.59 -14.63
N THR A 307 -13.24 -23.20 -14.07
CA THR A 307 -14.59 -23.16 -14.69
C THR A 307 -15.30 -21.84 -14.38
N GLU A 308 -16.29 -21.47 -15.18
CA GLU A 308 -17.15 -20.30 -14.95
C GLU A 308 -17.64 -20.20 -13.49
N GLU A 309 -18.19 -21.29 -12.94
CA GLU A 309 -18.65 -21.34 -11.54
C GLU A 309 -17.53 -21.11 -10.52
N GLU A 310 -16.29 -21.52 -10.83
CA GLU A 310 -15.13 -21.26 -9.97
C GLU A 310 -14.68 -19.80 -10.05
N ILE A 311 -14.74 -19.20 -11.25
CA ILE A 311 -14.41 -17.80 -11.51
C ILE A 311 -15.38 -16.89 -10.75
N GLU A 312 -16.69 -17.10 -10.88
CA GLU A 312 -17.72 -16.34 -10.16
C GLU A 312 -17.50 -16.40 -8.65
N LYS A 313 -17.23 -17.58 -8.09
CA LYS A 313 -16.96 -17.75 -6.65
C LYS A 313 -15.70 -17.05 -6.18
N LEU A 314 -14.69 -16.92 -7.03
CA LEU A 314 -13.46 -16.20 -6.70
C LEU A 314 -13.73 -14.70 -6.67
N LEU A 315 -14.41 -14.17 -7.69
CA LEU A 315 -14.79 -12.77 -7.77
C LEU A 315 -15.79 -12.37 -6.66
N ASP A 316 -16.72 -13.24 -6.29
CA ASP A 316 -17.63 -13.03 -5.16
C ASP A 316 -16.93 -12.87 -3.80
N LYS A 317 -15.80 -13.59 -3.62
CA LYS A 317 -14.96 -13.44 -2.44
C LYS A 317 -14.24 -12.11 -2.44
N GLU A 318 -13.80 -11.63 -3.60
CA GLU A 318 -13.20 -10.31 -3.76
C GLU A 318 -14.23 -9.20 -3.52
N CYS A 319 -15.47 -9.38 -3.98
CA CYS A 319 -16.59 -8.47 -3.71
C CYS A 319 -16.86 -8.31 -2.19
N ALA A 320 -16.64 -9.35 -1.38
CA ALA A 320 -16.80 -9.27 0.07
C ALA A 320 -15.76 -8.35 0.74
N LEU A 321 -14.62 -8.09 0.09
CA LEU A 321 -13.58 -7.17 0.59
C LEU A 321 -13.93 -5.70 0.41
N LEU A 322 -14.84 -5.38 -0.52
CA LEU A 322 -15.27 -4.00 -0.81
C LEU A 322 -16.20 -3.40 0.27
N GLY A 323 -16.54 -4.20 1.28
CA GLY A 323 -17.41 -3.82 2.39
C GLY A 323 -18.89 -3.76 2.02
N SER A 324 -19.75 -3.65 3.04
CA SER A 324 -21.20 -3.82 2.90
C SER A 324 -21.88 -2.82 1.95
N SER A 325 -21.24 -1.68 1.67
CA SER A 325 -21.78 -0.66 0.77
C SER A 325 -21.71 -1.06 -0.71
N TYR A 326 -20.76 -1.92 -1.09
CA TYR A 326 -20.48 -2.24 -2.49
C TYR A 326 -20.53 -3.74 -2.80
N GLU A 327 -20.45 -4.60 -1.77
CA GLU A 327 -20.48 -6.06 -1.91
C GLU A 327 -21.69 -6.55 -2.72
N ALA A 328 -22.90 -6.11 -2.37
CA ALA A 328 -24.11 -6.59 -3.04
C ALA A 328 -24.16 -6.19 -4.52
N MET A 329 -23.76 -4.96 -4.83
CA MET A 329 -23.69 -4.46 -6.21
C MET A 329 -22.60 -5.17 -7.00
N CYS A 330 -21.43 -5.39 -6.39
CA CYS A 330 -20.32 -6.12 -7.01
C CYS A 330 -20.72 -7.55 -7.37
N LYS A 331 -21.37 -8.29 -6.44
CA LYS A 331 -21.84 -9.66 -6.71
C LYS A 331 -22.86 -9.71 -7.84
N THR A 332 -23.77 -8.73 -7.90
CA THR A 332 -24.71 -8.62 -9.04
C THR A 332 -23.98 -8.40 -10.36
N LEU A 333 -22.92 -7.58 -10.39
CA LEU A 333 -22.13 -7.37 -11.60
C LEU A 333 -21.33 -8.63 -11.99
N VAL A 334 -20.79 -9.36 -11.02
CA VAL A 334 -20.12 -10.65 -11.27
C VAL A 334 -21.09 -11.64 -11.93
N GLU A 335 -22.28 -11.83 -11.34
CA GLU A 335 -23.31 -12.73 -11.88
C GLU A 335 -23.82 -12.30 -13.27
N GLU A 336 -23.81 -11.01 -13.58
CA GLU A 336 -24.34 -10.48 -14.85
C GLU A 336 -23.31 -10.47 -15.99
N TYR A 337 -22.06 -10.10 -15.70
CA TYR A 337 -21.07 -9.81 -16.74
C TYR A 337 -20.05 -10.92 -16.96
N VAL A 338 -19.71 -11.72 -15.95
CA VAL A 338 -18.67 -12.76 -16.07
C VAL A 338 -18.95 -13.80 -17.16
N PRO A 339 -20.17 -14.34 -17.32
CA PRO A 339 -20.45 -15.27 -18.42
C PRO A 339 -20.18 -14.67 -19.80
N THR A 340 -20.55 -13.39 -19.97
CA THR A 340 -20.34 -12.65 -21.21
C THR A 340 -18.85 -12.37 -21.47
N PHE A 341 -18.09 -12.08 -20.41
CA PHE A 341 -16.64 -11.86 -20.51
C PHE A 341 -15.91 -13.13 -20.91
N ILE A 342 -16.26 -14.28 -20.32
CA ILE A 342 -15.69 -15.58 -20.70
C ILE A 342 -15.92 -15.84 -22.20
N ASP A 343 -17.14 -15.63 -22.68
CA ASP A 343 -17.47 -15.80 -24.11
C ASP A 343 -16.63 -14.89 -25.02
N TYR A 344 -16.36 -13.64 -24.63
CA TYR A 344 -15.55 -12.72 -25.42
C TYR A 344 -14.06 -13.01 -25.37
N ILE A 345 -13.55 -13.43 -24.21
CA ILE A 345 -12.16 -13.84 -24.03
C ILE A 345 -11.87 -15.11 -24.84
N GLU A 346 -12.79 -16.08 -24.87
CA GLU A 346 -12.68 -17.28 -25.71
C GLU A 346 -12.67 -16.94 -27.22
N GLN A 347 -13.24 -15.79 -27.60
CA GLN A 347 -13.17 -15.24 -28.96
C GLN A 347 -11.88 -14.44 -29.24
N HIS A 348 -10.92 -14.46 -28.31
CA HIS A 348 -9.64 -13.76 -28.40
C HIS A 348 -9.77 -12.23 -28.58
N GLN A 349 -10.81 -11.64 -28.00
CA GLN A 349 -10.92 -10.18 -27.92
C GLN A 349 -10.05 -9.64 -26.79
N SER A 350 -9.49 -8.44 -26.96
CA SER A 350 -8.73 -7.76 -25.91
C SER A 350 -9.68 -7.06 -24.92
N ALA A 351 -9.23 -6.84 -23.68
CA ALA A 351 -9.94 -6.03 -22.68
C ALA A 351 -10.48 -4.71 -23.25
N ASP A 352 -9.65 -3.89 -23.92
CA ASP A 352 -10.09 -2.65 -24.58
C ASP A 352 -11.29 -2.86 -25.53
N THR A 353 -11.27 -3.95 -26.30
CA THR A 353 -12.34 -4.26 -27.27
C THR A 353 -13.61 -4.65 -26.55
N ILE A 354 -13.51 -5.53 -25.56
CA ILE A 354 -14.63 -6.02 -24.76
C ILE A 354 -15.28 -4.85 -24.01
N CYS A 355 -14.46 -4.04 -23.35
CA CYS A 355 -14.89 -2.90 -22.56
C CYS A 355 -15.51 -1.79 -23.43
N SER A 356 -15.00 -1.59 -24.65
CA SER A 356 -15.62 -0.70 -25.65
C SER A 356 -16.96 -1.22 -26.18
N GLU A 357 -17.08 -2.54 -26.42
CA GLU A 357 -18.30 -3.14 -26.95
C GLU A 357 -19.47 -3.07 -25.94
N ILE A 358 -19.17 -3.15 -24.65
CA ILE A 358 -20.16 -3.02 -23.57
C ILE A 358 -20.36 -1.58 -23.07
N GLY A 359 -19.63 -0.61 -23.65
CA GLY A 359 -19.77 0.82 -23.37
C GLY A 359 -19.21 1.27 -22.03
N LEU A 360 -18.23 0.55 -21.48
CA LEU A 360 -17.47 0.94 -20.29
C LEU A 360 -16.18 1.68 -20.67
N CYS A 361 -15.66 1.39 -21.87
CA CYS A 361 -14.88 2.28 -22.71
C CYS A 361 -15.75 2.64 -23.95
#